data_AF-A0AAD2EFI4-F1
#
_entry.id   AF-A0AAD2EFI4-F1
#
_cell.length_a   1.000
_cell.length_b   1.000
_cell.length_c   1.000
_cell.angle_alpha   90.00
_cell.angle_beta   90.00
_cell.angle_gamma   90.00
#
_symmetry.space_group_name_H-M   'P 1'
#
loop_
_entity.id
_entity.type
_entity.pdbx_description
1 polymer ?
#
loop_
_entity_poly.entity_id
_entity_poly.type
_entity_poly.pdbx_seq_one_letter_code
_entity_poly.pdbx_strand_id
1 'polypeptide(L)'
;MAWHARTLLQWTALSNTTNPFGTVVTPVTVAQLARLDTLGISMVRIDIELWGNVPPHTHPRATEIITVLEGTLQVGFVTSNPDNNQITKVLQKGNVFVFPVGLIHFHQNVGKVNVVAILALSIKIQE
;
A
#
# COMPACT_ATOMS: atom_id res chain seq x y z
N MET A 1 6.44 25.64 -18.47
CA MET A 1 6.47 24.76 -17.27
C MET A 1 7.54 23.71 -17.48
N ALA A 2 8.70 23.86 -16.84
CA ALA A 2 9.79 22.89 -16.96
C ALA A 2 9.72 21.90 -15.80
N TRP A 3 9.31 20.66 -16.09
CA TRP A 3 9.50 19.53 -15.19
C TRP A 3 10.99 19.25 -15.07
N HIS A 4 11.62 19.66 -13.96
CA HIS A 4 12.98 19.22 -13.66
C HIS A 4 12.91 17.82 -13.07
N ALA A 5 13.27 16.81 -13.87
CA ALA A 5 13.32 15.42 -13.47
C ALA A 5 14.46 15.16 -12.48
N ARG A 6 14.18 15.33 -11.18
CA ARG A 6 14.91 14.62 -10.12
C ARG A 6 13.90 13.97 -9.20
N THR A 7 13.32 12.88 -9.68
CA THR A 7 12.35 12.04 -8.98
C THR A 7 12.83 10.59 -8.97
N LEU A 8 14.05 10.37 -8.44
CA LEU A 8 14.54 9.01 -8.19
C LEU A 8 14.32 8.67 -6.71
N LEU A 9 13.29 7.89 -6.44
CA LEU A 9 13.10 7.26 -5.13
C LEU A 9 13.97 6.00 -5.06
N GLN A 10 15.15 6.10 -4.44
CA GLN A 10 15.99 4.94 -4.15
C GLN A 10 15.61 4.38 -2.77
N TRP A 11 14.86 3.27 -2.79
CA TRP A 11 14.60 2.45 -1.62
C TRP A 11 15.63 1.31 -1.58
N THR A 12 16.86 1.63 -1.17
CA THR A 12 17.99 0.68 -1.23
C THR A 12 18.36 0.07 0.12
N ALA A 13 17.78 0.55 1.23
CA ALA A 13 18.04 0.02 2.57
C ALA A 13 16.89 -0.90 3.03
N LEU A 14 17.24 -1.97 3.76
CA LEU A 14 16.27 -2.79 4.48
C LEU A 14 15.55 -1.93 5.52
N SER A 15 14.24 -1.84 5.39
CA SER A 15 13.40 -1.07 6.32
C SER A 15 13.30 -1.79 7.67
N ASN A 16 13.31 -1.05 8.79
CA ASN A 16 13.22 -1.62 10.14
C ASN A 16 11.78 -2.07 10.42
N THR A 17 11.52 -3.38 10.38
CA THR A 17 10.23 -4.01 10.69
C THR A 17 10.04 -4.38 12.16
N THR A 18 10.96 -3.97 13.05
CA THR A 18 10.93 -4.32 14.49
C THR A 18 9.78 -3.61 15.19
N ASN A 19 8.58 -4.18 15.11
CA ASN A 19 7.38 -3.79 15.83
C ASN A 19 6.39 -4.98 15.86
N PRO A 20 5.33 -4.94 16.68
CA PRO A 20 4.41 -6.08 16.82
C PRO A 20 3.71 -6.53 15.54
N PHE A 21 3.67 -5.70 14.50
CA PHE A 21 3.05 -6.03 13.22
C PHE A 21 4.05 -6.58 12.20
N GLY A 22 5.35 -6.51 12.46
CA GLY A 22 6.38 -6.95 11.52
C GLY A 22 6.37 -6.18 10.19
N THR A 23 5.89 -4.94 10.19
CA THR A 23 5.68 -4.14 8.99
C THR A 23 6.16 -2.72 9.17
N VAL A 24 6.70 -2.14 8.12
CA VAL A 24 6.97 -0.70 8.04
C VAL A 24 6.24 -0.11 6.84
N VAL A 25 5.53 0.98 7.09
CA VAL A 25 4.75 1.72 6.11
C VAL A 25 5.50 3.02 5.84
N THR A 26 6.06 3.17 4.64
CA THR A 26 6.90 4.31 4.30
C THR A 26 6.22 5.19 3.27
N PRO A 27 5.55 6.29 3.70
CA PRO A 27 4.83 7.17 2.78
C PRO A 27 5.79 7.96 1.90
N VAL A 28 5.36 8.25 0.69
CA VAL A 28 6.01 9.20 -0.20
C VAL A 28 5.40 10.58 0.01
N THR A 29 6.24 11.53 0.38
CA THR A 29 5.83 12.89 0.76
C THR A 29 6.21 13.91 -0.32
N VAL A 30 5.66 15.12 -0.22
CA VAL A 30 6.01 16.25 -1.10
C VAL A 30 7.49 16.62 -1.07
N ALA A 31 8.20 16.27 0.01
CA ALA A 31 9.64 16.44 0.11
C ALA A 31 10.41 15.50 -0.84
N GLN A 32 9.85 14.34 -1.15
CA GLN A 32 10.44 13.36 -2.06
C GLN A 32 9.93 13.53 -3.50
N LEU A 33 8.63 13.77 -3.68
CA LEU A 33 8.01 14.02 -4.98
C LEU A 33 7.12 15.27 -4.89
N ALA A 34 7.60 16.37 -5.46
CA ALA A 34 6.86 17.64 -5.46
C ALA A 34 5.48 17.50 -6.10
N ARG A 35 4.51 18.27 -5.59
CA ARG A 35 3.11 18.38 -6.06
C ARG A 35 2.19 17.19 -5.79
N LEU A 36 2.64 16.12 -5.14
CA LEU A 36 1.79 14.98 -4.74
C LEU A 36 0.47 15.43 -4.08
N ASP A 37 0.53 16.45 -3.23
CA ASP A 37 -0.59 17.06 -2.52
C ASP A 37 -1.67 17.68 -3.43
N THR A 38 -1.29 18.11 -4.63
CA THR A 38 -2.20 18.77 -5.60
C THR A 38 -2.66 17.85 -6.74
N LEU A 39 -2.05 16.67 -6.88
CA LEU A 39 -2.30 15.77 -8.01
C LEU A 39 -3.41 14.74 -7.74
N GLY A 40 -3.97 14.72 -6.52
CA GLY A 40 -4.99 13.74 -6.13
C GLY A 40 -4.45 12.31 -6.03
N ILE A 41 -3.13 12.17 -5.82
CA ILE A 41 -2.47 10.87 -5.65
C ILE A 41 -1.56 10.88 -4.41
N SER A 42 -1.46 9.75 -3.74
CA SER A 42 -0.37 9.48 -2.81
C SER A 42 0.25 8.11 -3.13
N MET A 43 1.43 7.87 -2.57
CA MET A 43 2.15 6.62 -2.77
C MET A 43 2.80 6.20 -1.45
N VAL A 44 2.92 4.90 -1.25
CA VAL A 44 3.53 4.31 -0.08
C VAL A 44 4.28 3.04 -0.48
N ARG A 45 5.42 2.80 0.15
CA ARG A 45 6.11 1.51 0.13
C ARG A 45 5.77 0.78 1.43
N ILE A 46 5.48 -0.51 1.35
CA ILE A 46 5.43 -1.38 2.53
C ILE A 46 6.49 -2.46 2.41
N ASP A 47 7.18 -2.71 3.52
CA ASP A 47 8.02 -3.88 3.73
C ASP A 47 7.42 -4.69 4.88
N ILE A 48 7.16 -5.97 4.65
CA ILE A 48 6.52 -6.86 5.62
C ILE A 48 7.42 -8.07 5.83
N GLU A 49 7.83 -8.31 7.07
CA GLU A 49 8.64 -9.49 7.43
C GLU A 49 7.81 -10.78 7.39
N LEU A 50 8.46 -11.93 7.61
CA LEU A 50 7.75 -13.22 7.67
C LEU A 50 6.63 -13.14 8.72
N TRP A 51 5.42 -13.54 8.32
CA TRP A 51 4.21 -13.52 9.15
C TRP A 51 3.75 -12.13 9.62
N GLY A 52 4.42 -11.06 9.22
CA GLY A 52 3.99 -9.68 9.45
C GLY A 52 2.72 -9.32 8.69
N ASN A 53 2.06 -8.25 9.13
CA ASN A 53 0.82 -7.76 8.53
C ASN A 53 0.68 -6.24 8.60
N VAL A 54 -0.18 -5.71 7.75
CA VAL A 54 -0.86 -4.44 7.96
C VAL A 54 -2.27 -4.80 8.46
N PRO A 55 -2.63 -4.43 9.70
CA PRO A 55 -3.90 -4.83 10.29
C PRO A 55 -5.10 -4.21 9.56
N PRO A 56 -6.33 -4.69 9.81
CA PRO A 56 -7.54 -4.13 9.22
C PRO A 56 -7.64 -2.61 9.42
N HIS A 57 -7.74 -1.87 8.32
CA HIS A 57 -7.82 -0.40 8.32
C HIS A 57 -8.64 0.11 7.11
N THR A 58 -8.83 1.43 7.01
CA THR A 58 -9.62 2.06 5.93
C THR A 58 -8.95 3.34 5.42
N HIS A 59 -9.28 3.69 4.17
CA HIS A 59 -9.00 4.99 3.57
C HIS A 59 -10.32 5.71 3.26
N PRO A 60 -10.81 6.61 4.15
CA PRO A 60 -12.14 7.20 4.01
C PRO A 60 -12.38 8.01 2.73
N ARG A 61 -11.30 8.43 2.04
CA ARG A 61 -11.35 9.30 0.87
C ARG A 61 -10.51 8.83 -0.31
N ALA A 62 -10.04 7.58 -0.28
CA ALA A 62 -9.20 7.07 -1.36
C ALA A 62 -9.45 5.59 -1.67
N THR A 63 -9.45 5.29 -2.96
CA THR A 63 -9.21 3.93 -3.48
C THR A 63 -7.71 3.66 -3.44
N GLU A 64 -7.32 2.45 -3.09
CA GLU A 64 -5.93 2.02 -3.08
C GLU A 64 -5.68 0.96 -4.16
N ILE A 65 -4.53 1.03 -4.82
CA ILE A 65 -4.01 -0.02 -5.69
C ILE A 65 -2.64 -0.47 -5.19
N ILE A 66 -2.43 -1.78 -5.03
CA ILE A 66 -1.17 -2.38 -4.59
C ILE A 66 -0.53 -3.17 -5.74
N THR A 67 0.80 -3.07 -5.87
CA THR A 67 1.63 -3.93 -6.72
C THR A 67 2.68 -4.62 -5.87
N VAL A 68 2.72 -5.96 -5.90
CA VAL A 68 3.73 -6.74 -5.18
C VAL A 68 5.03 -6.75 -5.98
N LEU A 69 6.13 -6.30 -5.38
CA LEU A 69 7.45 -6.30 -5.98
C LEU A 69 8.25 -7.55 -5.62
N GLU A 70 8.07 -8.06 -4.40
CA GLU A 70 8.73 -9.26 -3.87
C GLU A 70 7.82 -10.00 -2.88
N GLY A 71 8.03 -11.32 -2.76
CA GLY A 71 7.32 -12.17 -1.81
C GLY A 71 5.92 -12.60 -2.24
N THR A 72 5.15 -13.07 -1.26
CA THR A 72 3.77 -13.56 -1.41
C THR A 72 2.89 -12.91 -0.37
N LEU A 73 1.86 -12.19 -0.81
CA LEU A 73 1.03 -11.36 0.05
C LEU A 73 -0.43 -11.77 -0.06
N GLN A 74 -1.04 -12.18 1.05
CA GLN A 74 -2.50 -12.28 1.12
C GLN A 74 -3.07 -10.89 1.39
N VAL A 75 -4.05 -10.49 0.60
CA VAL A 75 -4.80 -9.26 0.78
C VAL A 75 -6.29 -9.58 0.87
N GLY A 76 -7.04 -8.66 1.45
CA GLY A 76 -8.49 -8.74 1.38
C GLY A 76 -9.19 -7.49 1.90
N PHE A 77 -10.48 -7.41 1.61
CA PHE A 77 -11.37 -6.37 2.12
C PHE A 77 -12.75 -6.94 2.44
N VAL A 78 -13.52 -6.20 3.23
CA VAL A 78 -14.91 -6.53 3.57
C VAL A 78 -15.84 -5.63 2.77
N THR A 79 -16.83 -6.22 2.09
CA THR A 79 -17.86 -5.45 1.36
C THR A 79 -18.75 -4.68 2.32
N SER A 80 -19.45 -3.65 1.84
CA SER A 80 -20.40 -2.92 2.66
C SER A 80 -21.67 -3.73 2.97
N ASN A 81 -22.46 -3.21 3.90
CA ASN A 81 -23.84 -3.63 4.17
C ASN A 81 -24.67 -3.72 2.86
N PRO A 82 -25.55 -4.73 2.69
CA PRO A 82 -25.92 -5.77 3.66
C PRO A 82 -24.96 -6.96 3.76
N ASP A 83 -24.15 -7.19 2.74
CA ASP A 83 -23.49 -8.49 2.58
C ASP A 83 -22.35 -8.72 3.58
N ASN A 84 -21.55 -7.68 3.87
CA ASN A 84 -20.38 -7.77 4.78
C ASN A 84 -19.46 -8.98 4.45
N ASN A 85 -19.35 -9.32 3.16
CA ASN A 85 -18.59 -10.46 2.69
C ASN A 85 -17.09 -10.15 2.72
N GLN A 86 -16.28 -11.13 3.12
CA GLN A 86 -14.83 -11.03 3.03
C GLN A 86 -14.35 -11.50 1.66
N ILE A 87 -13.69 -10.61 0.91
CA ILE A 87 -13.02 -10.92 -0.35
C ILE A 87 -11.53 -11.03 -0.07
N THR A 88 -10.89 -12.14 -0.46
CA THR A 88 -9.45 -12.34 -0.26
C THR A 88 -8.76 -12.83 -1.53
N LYS A 89 -7.48 -12.50 -1.67
CA LYS A 89 -6.61 -12.99 -2.73
C LYS A 89 -5.18 -13.16 -2.24
N VAL A 90 -4.50 -14.21 -2.69
CA VAL A 90 -3.05 -14.35 -2.54
C VAL A 90 -2.38 -13.79 -3.79
N LEU A 91 -1.54 -12.78 -3.61
CA LEU A 91 -0.77 -12.09 -4.64
C LEU A 91 0.67 -12.59 -4.63
N GLN A 92 1.21 -12.84 -5.83
CA GLN A 92 2.62 -13.11 -6.06
C GLN A 92 3.31 -11.86 -6.63
N LYS A 93 4.64 -11.88 -6.69
CA LYS A 93 5.44 -10.87 -7.40
C LYS A 93 4.82 -10.52 -8.77
N GLY A 94 4.66 -9.22 -9.01
CA GLY A 94 4.06 -8.65 -10.23
C GLY A 94 2.53 -8.60 -10.25
N ASN A 95 1.84 -9.21 -9.28
CA ASN A 95 0.39 -9.10 -9.19
C ASN A 95 -0.04 -7.74 -8.64
N VAL A 96 -1.25 -7.35 -9.05
CA VAL A 96 -1.90 -6.09 -8.70
C VAL A 96 -3.27 -6.37 -8.10
N PHE A 97 -3.67 -5.56 -7.13
CA PHE A 97 -5.01 -5.64 -6.52
C PHE A 97 -5.52 -4.24 -6.17
N VAL A 98 -6.84 -4.06 -6.17
CA VAL A 98 -7.50 -2.77 -5.90
C VAL A 98 -8.43 -2.90 -4.71
N PHE A 99 -8.35 -1.95 -3.78
CA PHE A 99 -9.24 -1.82 -2.63
C PHE A 99 -10.19 -0.64 -2.85
N PRO A 100 -11.51 -0.86 -2.88
CA PRO A 100 -12.48 0.22 -3.04
C PRO A 100 -12.42 1.23 -1.88
N VAL A 101 -12.73 2.48 -2.20
CA VAL A 101 -12.73 3.59 -1.23
C VAL A 101 -13.54 3.27 0.03
N GLY A 102 -12.95 3.58 1.20
CA GLY A 102 -13.61 3.49 2.50
C GLY A 102 -13.81 2.08 3.06
N LEU A 103 -13.53 1.02 2.30
CA LEU A 103 -13.71 -0.35 2.79
C LEU A 103 -12.56 -0.78 3.71
N ILE A 104 -12.93 -1.59 4.73
CA ILE A 104 -11.96 -2.19 5.65
C ILE A 104 -11.14 -3.22 4.88
N HIS A 105 -9.81 -3.10 4.91
CA HIS A 105 -8.90 -4.01 4.22
C HIS A 105 -7.61 -4.29 5.01
N PHE A 106 -6.89 -5.34 4.63
CA PHE A 106 -5.69 -5.82 5.32
C PHE A 106 -4.68 -6.42 4.34
N HIS A 107 -3.45 -6.60 4.83
CA HIS A 107 -2.34 -7.23 4.10
C HIS A 107 -1.60 -8.18 5.04
N GLN A 108 -1.34 -9.41 4.64
CA GLN A 108 -0.67 -10.42 5.45
C GLN A 108 0.41 -11.12 4.63
N ASN A 109 1.65 -11.11 5.10
CA ASN A 109 2.68 -11.95 4.51
C ASN A 109 2.40 -13.42 4.87
N VAL A 110 2.08 -14.23 3.86
CA VAL A 110 1.83 -15.68 3.99
C VAL A 110 2.91 -16.51 3.29
N GLY A 111 3.95 -15.82 2.79
CA GLY A 111 5.09 -16.43 2.10
C GLY A 111 6.17 -16.93 3.05
N LYS A 112 7.31 -17.29 2.45
CA LYS A 112 8.50 -17.76 3.16
C LYS A 112 9.63 -16.72 3.18
N VAL A 113 9.39 -15.56 2.60
CA VAL A 113 10.34 -14.45 2.47
C VAL A 113 9.63 -13.14 2.80
N ASN A 114 10.39 -12.08 3.05
CA ASN A 114 9.83 -10.75 3.23
C ASN A 114 9.07 -10.29 1.97
N VAL A 115 8.01 -9.52 2.17
CA VAL A 115 7.27 -8.88 1.09
C VAL A 115 7.72 -7.44 0.93
N VAL A 116 7.85 -7.02 -0.33
CA VAL A 116 7.97 -5.61 -0.72
C VAL A 116 6.81 -5.30 -1.65
N ALA A 117 6.07 -4.23 -1.37
CA ALA A 117 5.02 -3.76 -2.26
C ALA A 117 4.98 -2.23 -2.33
N ILE A 118 4.49 -1.72 -3.46
CA ILE A 118 4.17 -0.31 -3.65
C ILE A 118 2.66 -0.18 -3.77
N LEU A 119 2.11 0.82 -3.09
CA LEU A 119 0.70 1.17 -3.16
C LEU A 119 0.57 2.61 -3.61
N ALA A 120 -0.43 2.87 -4.43
CA ALA A 120 -0.84 4.20 -4.81
C ALA A 120 -2.30 4.40 -4.42
N LEU A 121 -2.64 5.60 -3.96
CA LEU A 121 -3.98 5.94 -3.55
C LEU A 121 -4.49 7.09 -4.39
N SER A 122 -5.70 6.97 -4.92
CA SER A 122 -6.39 8.07 -5.59
C SER A 122 -7.18 8.86 -4.55
N ILE A 123 -6.69 10.04 -4.17
CA ILE A 123 -7.26 10.85 -3.11
C ILE A 123 -8.18 11.91 -3.71
N LYS A 124 -9.40 12.00 -3.20
CA LYS A 124 -10.27 13.14 -3.50
C LYS A 124 -9.72 14.40 -2.81
N ILE A 125 -9.27 15.37 -3.60
CA ILE A 125 -8.86 16.69 -3.12
C ILE A 125 -10.13 17.42 -2.64
N GLN A 126 -10.08 18.05 -1.47
CA GLN A 126 -11.20 18.87 -0.99
C GLN A 126 -11.33 20.11 -1.88
N GLU A 127 -12.56 20.43 -2.28
CA GLU A 127 -12.91 21.71 -2.91
C GLU A 127 -12.90 22.84 -1.87
#